data_AF-I7BFY8-F1
#
_entry.id   AF-I7BFY8-F1
#
_cell.length_a   1.000
_cell.length_b   1.000
_cell.length_c   1.000
_cell.angle_alpha   90.00
_cell.angle_beta   90.00
_cell.angle_gamma   90.00
#
_symmetry.space_group_name_H-M   'P 1'
#
loop_
_entity.id
_entity.type
_entity.pdbx_description
1 polymer ?
#
loop_
_entity_poly.entity_id
_entity_poly.type
_entity_poly.pdbx_seq_one_letter_code
_entity_poly.pdbx_strand_id
1 'polypeptide(L)'
;MGYIQGEGRQQSSLFPPTLDELVPEDHLVRVIEAYVARLDPQVLGFSKAQPQRTGRPAYDPADLLKLYLYGYFQRIRSSRRLEAECQRNVEVMWPLGRLAPDFKTIADFRKDNGAAFQATCRAFVQFCRQVG
;
A
#
# COMPACT_ATOMS: atom_id res chain seq x y z
N MET A 1 -42.60 5.39 9.52
CA MET A 1 -41.43 4.65 10.07
C MET A 1 -40.19 5.47 9.77
N GLY A 2 -39.38 5.81 10.77
CA GLY A 2 -38.16 6.59 10.59
C GLY A 2 -36.97 5.68 10.29
N TYR A 3 -36.20 6.01 9.26
CA TYR A 3 -34.92 5.36 8.96
C TYR A 3 -33.78 6.20 9.55
N ILE A 4 -32.69 5.55 9.95
CA ILE A 4 -31.45 6.24 10.31
C ILE A 4 -30.97 7.02 9.08
N GLN A 5 -30.70 8.33 9.26
CA GLN A 5 -30.20 9.21 8.20
C GLN A 5 -28.67 9.30 8.30
N GLY A 6 -27.99 9.28 7.15
CA GLY A 6 -26.56 9.58 7.06
C GLY A 6 -26.29 11.07 6.89
N GLU A 7 -25.03 11.41 6.67
CA GLU A 7 -24.59 12.79 6.41
C GLU A 7 -25.04 13.30 5.03
N GLY A 8 -25.31 14.60 4.93
CA GLY A 8 -25.69 15.24 3.67
C GLY A 8 -24.49 15.39 2.73
N ARG A 9 -24.69 15.12 1.42
CA ARG A 9 -23.61 15.22 0.40
C ARG A 9 -22.95 16.59 0.28
N GLN A 10 -23.62 17.65 0.74
CA GLN A 10 -23.15 19.05 0.72
C GLN A 10 -22.65 19.52 2.09
N GLN A 11 -22.68 18.65 3.10
CA GLN A 11 -22.18 18.96 4.44
C GLN A 11 -20.66 18.97 4.40
N SER A 12 -20.07 20.10 4.76
CA SER A 12 -18.62 20.25 4.91
C SER A 12 -18.19 20.18 6.37
N SER A 13 -16.94 19.78 6.61
CA SER A 13 -16.28 19.90 7.90
C SER A 13 -15.50 21.21 7.99
N LEU A 14 -15.25 21.71 9.20
CA LEU A 14 -14.41 22.89 9.42
C LEU A 14 -12.96 22.63 8.98
N PHE A 15 -12.46 21.43 9.28
CA PHE A 15 -11.17 20.92 8.83
C PHE A 15 -11.37 19.56 8.14
N PRO A 16 -10.70 19.29 7.01
CA PRO A 16 -10.74 17.97 6.39
C PRO A 16 -10.18 16.90 7.33
N PRO A 17 -10.78 15.70 7.40
CA PRO A 17 -10.21 14.61 8.18
C PRO A 17 -8.84 14.21 7.60
N THR A 18 -7.91 13.92 8.51
CA THR A 18 -6.62 13.35 8.15
C THR A 18 -6.81 11.92 7.62
N LEU A 19 -5.83 11.40 6.87
CA LEU A 19 -5.88 9.97 6.49
C LEU A 19 -5.95 9.08 7.72
N ASP A 20 -5.25 9.47 8.80
CA ASP A 20 -5.16 8.70 10.03
C ASP A 20 -6.50 8.52 10.75
N GLU A 21 -7.35 9.55 10.73
CA GLU A 21 -8.71 9.51 11.27
C GLU A 21 -9.67 8.65 10.42
N LEU A 22 -9.36 8.47 9.14
CA LEU A 22 -10.21 7.72 8.21
C LEU A 22 -9.95 6.21 8.21
N VAL A 23 -8.87 5.76 8.86
CA VAL A 23 -8.46 4.35 8.89
C VAL A 23 -8.34 3.89 10.35
N PRO A 24 -9.15 2.91 10.79
CA PRO A 24 -9.06 2.38 12.14
C PRO A 24 -7.65 1.89 12.53
N GLU A 25 -7.32 1.95 13.82
CA GLU A 25 -6.01 1.53 14.34
C GLU A 25 -5.76 0.01 14.19
N ASP A 26 -6.83 -0.78 14.21
CA ASP A 26 -6.80 -2.24 14.04
C ASP A 26 -6.89 -2.68 12.56
N HIS A 27 -6.91 -1.73 11.62
CA HIS A 27 -7.04 -2.01 10.20
C HIS A 27 -5.79 -2.71 9.64
N LEU A 28 -5.97 -3.65 8.71
CA LEU A 28 -4.89 -4.44 8.09
C LEU A 28 -3.74 -3.61 7.52
N VAL A 29 -4.05 -2.43 6.95
CA VAL A 29 -3.03 -1.55 6.34
C VAL A 29 -2.01 -1.04 7.35
N ARG A 30 -2.39 -0.94 8.63
CA ARG A 30 -1.50 -0.61 9.75
C ARG A 30 -0.47 -1.72 9.97
N VAL A 31 -0.90 -2.97 9.86
CA VAL A 31 -0.02 -4.15 9.94
C VAL A 31 0.91 -4.21 8.73
N ILE A 32 0.40 -3.92 7.53
CA ILE A 32 1.22 -3.87 6.31
C ILE A 32 2.30 -2.80 6.44
N GLU A 33 1.95 -1.59 6.89
CA GLU A 33 2.92 -0.50 7.11
C GLU A 33 3.99 -0.88 8.12
N ALA A 34 3.57 -1.35 9.31
CA ALA A 34 4.50 -1.75 10.36
C ALA A 34 5.41 -2.92 9.94
N TYR A 35 4.90 -3.84 9.13
CA TYR A 35 5.68 -4.94 8.59
C TYR A 35 6.70 -4.45 7.57
N VAL A 36 6.28 -3.67 6.57
CA VAL A 36 7.17 -3.16 5.52
C VAL A 36 8.23 -2.22 6.10
N ALA A 37 7.90 -1.41 7.11
CA ALA A 37 8.85 -0.53 7.80
C ALA A 37 10.01 -1.29 8.49
N ARG A 38 9.85 -2.59 8.77
CA ARG A 38 10.90 -3.44 9.36
C ARG A 38 11.75 -4.15 8.31
N LEU A 39 11.35 -4.09 7.05
CA LEU A 39 12.10 -4.72 5.96
C LEU A 39 13.18 -3.79 5.45
N ASP A 40 14.31 -4.37 5.05
CA ASP A 40 15.32 -3.67 4.27
C ASP A 40 15.13 -4.04 2.78
N PRO A 41 14.61 -3.12 1.94
CA PRO A 41 14.38 -3.40 0.52
C PRO A 41 15.65 -3.76 -0.24
N GLN A 42 16.82 -3.26 0.18
CA GLN A 42 18.09 -3.58 -0.48
C GLN A 42 18.49 -5.02 -0.21
N VAL A 43 18.38 -5.48 1.05
CA VAL A 43 18.67 -6.87 1.45
C VAL A 43 17.69 -7.85 0.78
N LEU A 44 16.44 -7.44 0.58
CA LEU A 44 15.44 -8.26 -0.10
C LEU A 44 15.61 -8.30 -1.63
N GLY A 45 16.53 -7.52 -2.20
CA GLY A 45 16.85 -7.56 -3.61
C GLY A 45 15.94 -6.69 -4.50
N PHE A 46 15.33 -5.63 -3.94
CA PHE A 46 14.60 -4.66 -4.75
C PHE A 46 15.58 -3.78 -5.55
N SER A 47 15.66 -4.05 -6.85
CA SER A 47 16.71 -3.53 -7.75
C SER A 47 16.70 -2.01 -7.98
N LYS A 48 15.56 -1.34 -7.71
CA LYS A 48 15.39 0.12 -7.86
C LYS A 48 15.28 0.87 -6.52
N ALA A 49 15.84 0.30 -5.45
CA ALA A 49 15.85 0.96 -4.14
C ALA A 49 16.69 2.26 -4.10
N GLN A 50 17.58 2.48 -5.07
CA GLN A 50 18.34 3.73 -5.17
C GLN A 50 17.71 4.67 -6.23
N PRO A 51 17.40 5.92 -5.86
CA PRO A 51 16.90 6.92 -6.80
C PRO A 51 17.91 7.19 -7.93
N GLN A 52 17.41 7.38 -9.15
CA GLN A 52 18.25 7.81 -10.26
C GLN A 52 18.70 9.27 -10.06
N ARG A 53 19.94 9.57 -10.47
CA ARG A 53 20.53 10.92 -10.33
C ARG A 53 19.89 11.96 -11.25
N THR A 54 19.15 11.54 -12.27
CA THR A 54 18.52 12.39 -13.29
C THR A 54 17.18 11.80 -13.73
N GLY A 55 16.23 12.66 -14.12
CA GLY A 55 14.89 12.26 -14.55
C GLY A 55 13.86 12.29 -13.42
N ARG A 56 12.64 11.80 -13.70
CA ARG A 56 11.60 11.65 -12.66
C ARG A 56 12.03 10.54 -11.69
N PRO A 57 12.08 10.81 -10.37
CA PRO A 57 12.36 9.77 -9.39
C PRO A 57 11.35 8.61 -9.51
N ALA A 58 11.84 7.39 -9.34
CA ALA A 58 10.97 6.22 -9.22
C ALA A 58 10.18 6.28 -7.90
N TYR A 59 9.08 5.55 -7.83
CA TYR A 59 8.40 5.28 -6.57
C TYR A 59 9.30 4.46 -5.65
N ASP A 60 9.16 4.66 -4.33
CA ASP A 60 9.83 3.84 -3.34
C ASP A 60 9.35 2.37 -3.48
N PRO A 61 10.26 1.38 -3.58
CA PRO A 61 9.89 -0.03 -3.55
C PRO A 61 9.04 -0.42 -2.33
N ALA A 62 9.20 0.23 -1.19
CA ALA A 62 8.38 0.01 0.00
C ALA A 62 6.91 0.36 -0.27
N ASP A 63 6.63 1.49 -0.91
CA ASP A 63 5.27 1.90 -1.25
C ASP A 63 4.61 0.93 -2.23
N LEU A 64 5.34 0.53 -3.28
CA LEU A 64 4.83 -0.44 -4.25
C LEU A 64 4.64 -1.83 -3.62
N LEU A 65 5.47 -2.21 -2.65
CA LEU A 65 5.31 -3.44 -1.89
C LEU A 65 4.07 -3.39 -0.99
N LYS A 66 3.83 -2.29 -0.27
CA LYS A 66 2.60 -2.09 0.53
C LYS A 66 1.35 -2.25 -0.33
N LEU A 67 1.31 -1.60 -1.49
CA LEU A 67 0.21 -1.71 -2.45
C LEU A 67 0.01 -3.16 -2.91
N TYR A 68 1.10 -3.88 -3.18
CA TYR A 68 1.01 -5.27 -3.63
C TYR A 68 0.53 -6.22 -2.54
N LEU A 69 0.99 -6.04 -1.30
CA LEU A 69 0.52 -6.80 -0.14
C LEU A 69 -0.97 -6.53 0.11
N TYR A 70 -1.41 -5.28 0.05
CA TYR A 70 -2.82 -4.93 0.13
C TYR A 70 -3.64 -5.66 -0.94
N GLY A 71 -3.19 -5.60 -2.20
CA GLY A 71 -3.81 -6.31 -3.31
C GLY A 71 -3.90 -7.82 -3.10
N TYR A 72 -2.87 -8.42 -2.50
CA TYR A 72 -2.86 -9.84 -2.18
C TYR A 72 -3.93 -10.20 -1.15
N PHE A 73 -3.99 -9.50 -0.02
CA PHE A 73 -4.96 -9.74 1.04
C PHE A 73 -6.40 -9.50 0.59
N GLN A 74 -6.62 -8.43 -0.19
CA GLN A 74 -7.95 -8.09 -0.74
C GLN A 74 -8.30 -8.84 -2.04
N ARG A 75 -7.47 -9.79 -2.47
CA ARG A 75 -7.64 -10.59 -3.70
C ARG A 75 -7.74 -9.76 -5.00
N ILE A 76 -7.12 -8.58 -5.03
CA ILE A 76 -7.01 -7.69 -6.20
C ILE A 76 -5.70 -7.99 -6.94
N ARG A 77 -5.79 -8.79 -8.02
CA ARG A 77 -4.60 -9.22 -8.80
C ARG A 77 -4.30 -8.37 -10.03
N SER A 78 -5.26 -7.56 -10.49
CA SER A 78 -5.13 -6.71 -11.67
C SER A 78 -4.46 -5.40 -11.31
N SER A 79 -3.34 -5.08 -11.98
CA SER A 79 -2.64 -3.81 -11.80
C SER A 79 -3.52 -2.60 -12.13
N ARG A 80 -4.44 -2.72 -13.10
CA ARG A 80 -5.43 -1.67 -13.41
C ARG A 80 -6.44 -1.47 -12.30
N ARG A 81 -6.84 -2.56 -11.62
CA ARG A 81 -7.72 -2.44 -10.45
C ARG A 81 -6.97 -1.80 -9.28
N LEU A 82 -5.70 -2.17 -9.05
CA LEU A 82 -4.88 -1.53 -8.02
C LEU A 82 -4.69 -0.04 -8.27
N GLU A 83 -4.39 0.36 -9.50
CA GLU A 83 -4.34 1.78 -9.91
C GLU A 83 -5.65 2.51 -9.57
N ALA A 84 -6.81 1.91 -9.87
CA ALA A 84 -8.09 2.49 -9.52
C ALA A 84 -8.31 2.60 -7.99
N GLU A 85 -7.87 1.61 -7.20
CA GLU A 85 -7.94 1.66 -5.75
C GLU A 85 -7.10 2.81 -5.17
N CYS A 86 -5.90 3.07 -5.71
CA CYS A 86 -5.06 4.20 -5.28
C CYS A 86 -5.77 5.56 -5.37
N GLN A 87 -6.75 5.69 -6.28
CA GLN A 87 -7.47 6.95 -6.50
C GLN A 87 -8.76 7.10 -5.69
N ARG A 88 -9.36 6.01 -5.22
CA ARG A 88 -10.71 6.03 -4.62
C ARG A 88 -10.81 5.44 -3.22
N ASN A 89 -9.84 4.63 -2.82
CA ASN A 89 -9.92 3.83 -1.60
C ASN A 89 -8.99 4.41 -0.53
N VAL A 90 -9.59 4.89 0.55
CA VAL A 90 -8.85 5.53 1.65
C VAL A 90 -7.89 4.56 2.33
N GLU A 91 -8.21 3.26 2.35
CA GLU A 91 -7.33 2.23 2.89
C GLU A 91 -6.02 2.13 2.10
N VAL A 92 -6.07 2.36 0.78
CA VAL A 92 -4.87 2.36 -0.08
C VAL A 92 -4.16 3.70 -0.05
N MET A 93 -4.92 4.80 0.04
CA MET A 93 -4.34 6.13 0.16
C MET A 93 -3.51 6.29 1.43
N TRP A 94 -3.91 5.64 2.53
CA TRP A 94 -3.23 5.75 3.82
C TRP A 94 -1.77 5.27 3.79
N PRO A 95 -1.44 4.00 3.45
CA PRO A 95 -0.06 3.52 3.43
C PRO A 95 0.78 4.11 2.29
N LEU A 96 0.13 4.67 1.25
CA LEU A 96 0.81 5.28 0.10
C LEU A 96 0.91 6.81 0.18
N GLY A 97 0.34 7.45 1.20
CA GLY A 97 0.26 8.92 1.26
C GLY A 97 -0.39 9.55 0.03
N ARG A 98 -1.42 8.90 -0.55
CA ARG A 98 -2.11 9.27 -1.80
C ARG A 98 -1.26 9.21 -3.08
N LEU A 99 -0.13 8.52 -3.07
CA LEU A 99 0.56 8.19 -4.32
C LEU A 99 -0.32 7.27 -5.19
N ALA A 100 -0.36 7.56 -6.49
CA ALA A 100 -1.15 6.83 -7.48
C ALA A 100 -0.26 6.33 -8.63
N PRO A 101 0.53 5.26 -8.40
CA PRO A 101 1.30 4.62 -9.46
C PRO A 101 0.37 4.06 -10.54
N ASP A 102 0.75 4.23 -11.81
CA ASP A 102 -0.03 3.72 -12.92
C ASP A 102 0.04 2.20 -13.04
N PHE A 103 -0.89 1.59 -13.78
CA PHE A 103 -0.94 0.13 -13.90
C PHE A 103 0.37 -0.47 -14.46
N LYS A 104 1.10 0.29 -15.29
CA LYS A 104 2.34 -0.17 -15.91
C LYS A 104 3.46 -0.24 -14.89
N THR A 105 3.62 0.80 -14.07
CA THR A 105 4.53 0.86 -12.94
C THR A 105 4.30 -0.32 -11.99
N ILE A 106 3.04 -0.58 -11.64
CA ILE A 106 2.67 -1.69 -10.75
C ILE A 106 3.00 -3.05 -11.39
N ALA A 107 2.67 -3.24 -12.67
CA ALA A 107 2.92 -4.48 -13.39
C ALA A 107 4.42 -4.76 -13.56
N ASP A 108 5.19 -3.75 -13.94
CA ASP A 108 6.64 -3.83 -14.13
C ASP A 108 7.34 -4.10 -12.79
N PHE A 109 6.93 -3.44 -11.70
CA PHE A 109 7.46 -3.72 -10.36
C PHE A 109 7.30 -5.17 -9.95
N ARG A 110 6.11 -5.76 -10.17
CA ARG A 110 5.88 -7.19 -9.91
C ARG A 110 6.77 -8.08 -10.76
N LYS A 111 6.87 -7.79 -12.05
CA LYS A 111 7.65 -8.58 -13.01
C LYS A 111 9.14 -8.57 -12.66
N ASP A 112 9.67 -7.40 -12.34
CA ASP A 112 11.10 -7.19 -12.15
C ASP A 112 11.61 -7.67 -10.77
N ASN A 113 10.72 -7.82 -9.77
CA ASN A 113 11.09 -8.11 -8.38
C ASN A 113 10.54 -9.45 -7.86
N GLY A 114 10.24 -10.41 -8.74
CA GLY A 114 9.62 -11.69 -8.36
C GLY A 114 10.37 -12.46 -7.25
N ALA A 115 11.71 -12.49 -7.29
CA ALA A 115 12.53 -13.12 -6.24
C ALA A 115 12.44 -12.39 -4.89
N ALA A 116 12.39 -11.04 -4.92
CA ALA A 116 12.23 -10.21 -3.74
C ALA A 116 10.88 -10.44 -3.08
N PHE A 117 9.79 -10.58 -3.85
CA PHE A 117 8.48 -10.94 -3.30
C PHE A 117 8.51 -12.28 -2.56
N GLN A 118 9.20 -13.30 -3.09
CA GLN A 118 9.35 -14.57 -2.38
C GLN A 118 10.15 -14.41 -1.08
N ALA A 119 11.19 -13.58 -1.09
CA ALA A 119 11.97 -13.26 0.10
C ALA A 119 11.12 -12.54 1.17
N THR A 120 10.31 -11.56 0.76
CA THR A 120 9.35 -10.89 1.64
C THR A 120 8.36 -11.88 2.25
N CYS A 121 7.80 -12.81 1.48
CA CYS A 121 6.91 -13.82 2.06
C CYS A 121 7.62 -14.74 3.07
N ARG A 122 8.87 -15.12 2.80
CA ARG A 122 9.68 -15.90 3.76
C ARG A 122 9.94 -15.12 5.05
N ALA A 123 10.30 -13.85 4.95
CA ALA A 123 10.51 -12.97 6.09
C ALA A 123 9.23 -12.82 6.94
N PHE A 124 8.07 -12.71 6.28
CA PHE A 124 6.78 -12.63 6.97
C PHE A 124 6.49 -13.90 7.78
N VAL A 125 6.68 -15.09 7.19
CA VAL A 125 6.48 -16.37 7.88
C VAL A 125 7.45 -16.52 9.06
N GLN A 126 8.71 -16.10 8.90
CA GLN A 126 9.69 -16.11 10.00
C GLN A 126 9.27 -15.17 11.13
N PHE A 127 8.81 -13.97 10.79
CA PHE A 127 8.27 -13.02 11.76
C PHE A 127 7.10 -13.62 12.55
N CYS A 128 6.12 -14.23 11.87
CA CYS A 128 4.99 -14.89 12.56
C CYS A 128 5.44 -16.02 13.51
N ARG A 129 6.51 -16.76 13.19
CA ARG A 129 7.06 -17.82 14.04
C ARG A 129 7.79 -17.31 15.29
N GLN A 130 8.22 -16.05 15.31
CA GLN A 130 8.93 -15.47 16.45
C GLN A 130 7.97 -14.83 17.47
N VAL A 131 6.80 -14.40 16.99
CA VAL A 131 5.79 -13.69 17.79
C VAL A 131 4.70 -14.63 18.32
N GLY A 132 4.46 -15.76 17.64
CA GLY A 132 3.58 -16.84 18.11
C GLY A 132 4.35 -17.92 18.86
#